data_AF-A0A4Y2USA9-F1
#
_entry.id   AF-A0A4Y2USA9-F1
#
_cell.length_a   1.000
_cell.length_b   1.000
_cell.length_c   1.000
_cell.angle_alpha   90.00
_cell.angle_beta   90.00
_cell.angle_gamma   90.00
#
_symmetry.space_group_name_H-M   'P 1'
#
loop_
_entity.id
_entity.type
_entity.pdbx_description
1 polymer ?
#
loop_
_entity_poly.entity_id
_entity_poly.type
_entity_poly.pdbx_seq_one_letter_code
_entity_poly.pdbx_strand_id
1 'polypeptide(L)'
;MFSEDLSNDERIVRYVGRHGCKLYMKGKPVKFGYNLRILSSFDVYPSRIIPYEAVKQLRKQMWHDYEKKEKKSLAQPVVENWLSFVETPANHKI
;
A
#
# COMPACT_ATOMS: atom_id res chain seq x y z
N MET A 1 -16.34 9.19 3.08
CA MET A 1 -17.12 8.43 4.08
C MET A 1 -16.14 8.04 5.18
N PHE A 2 -16.38 8.50 6.41
CA PHE A 2 -15.56 8.13 7.57
C PHE A 2 -15.96 6.73 8.03
N SER A 3 -15.00 5.87 8.33
CA SER A 3 -15.20 4.50 8.80
C SER A 3 -14.36 4.33 10.05
N GLU A 4 -14.98 3.80 11.11
CA GLU A 4 -14.30 3.54 12.38
C GLU A 4 -13.29 2.39 12.22
N ASP A 5 -13.64 1.39 11.41
CA ASP A 5 -12.78 0.25 11.11
C ASP A 5 -12.26 0.31 9.68
N LEU A 6 -10.94 0.11 9.54
CA LEU A 6 -10.24 0.05 8.26
C LEU A 6 -9.41 -1.22 8.16
N SER A 7 -9.43 -1.85 6.98
CA SER A 7 -8.67 -3.05 6.66
C SER A 7 -7.52 -2.76 5.69
N ASN A 8 -6.40 -3.44 5.92
CA ASN A 8 -5.23 -3.44 5.03
C ASN A 8 -5.14 -4.79 4.33
N ASP A 9 -5.20 -4.82 3.00
CA ASP A 9 -5.02 -6.05 2.25
C ASP A 9 -4.15 -5.87 0.98
N GLU A 10 -3.61 -6.99 0.50
CA GLU A 10 -2.83 -7.11 -0.72
C GLU A 10 -3.61 -7.85 -1.82
N ARG A 11 -3.76 -7.18 -2.96
CA ARG A 11 -4.46 -7.70 -4.14
C ARG A 11 -3.57 -7.71 -5.37
N ILE A 12 -3.63 -8.78 -6.16
CA ILE A 12 -3.00 -8.84 -7.48
C ILE A 12 -3.99 -8.46 -8.56
N VAL A 13 -3.58 -7.53 -9.43
CA VAL A 13 -4.24 -7.27 -10.71
C VAL A 13 -3.45 -7.94 -11.81
N ARG A 14 -4.10 -8.85 -12.55
CA ARG A 14 -3.49 -9.62 -13.64
C ARG A 14 -2.88 -8.66 -14.66
N TYR A 15 -1.61 -8.89 -14.99
CA TYR A 15 -0.92 -8.15 -16.04
C TYR A 15 0.00 -9.08 -16.83
N VAL A 16 -0.23 -9.18 -18.13
CA VAL A 16 0.46 -10.13 -19.02
C VAL A 16 1.62 -9.46 -19.79
N GLY A 17 1.69 -8.13 -19.78
CA GLY A 17 2.74 -7.38 -20.47
C GLY A 17 4.15 -7.55 -19.90
N ARG A 18 5.14 -7.03 -20.64
CA ARG A 18 6.55 -6.97 -20.23
C ARG A 18 6.79 -5.66 -19.48
N HIS A 19 6.72 -5.71 -18.17
CA HIS A 19 7.03 -4.57 -17.31
C HIS A 19 7.82 -5.05 -16.08
N GLY A 20 8.86 -4.30 -15.70
CA GLY A 20 9.78 -4.69 -14.62
C GLY A 20 9.12 -4.74 -13.23
N CYS A 21 8.02 -4.02 -13.05
CA CYS A 21 7.27 -3.95 -11.80
C CYS A 21 6.22 -5.07 -11.63
N LYS A 22 6.13 -6.00 -12.58
CA LYS A 22 5.27 -7.17 -12.47
C LYS A 22 5.85 -8.15 -11.45
N LEU A 23 5.02 -8.63 -10.55
CA LEU A 23 5.42 -9.57 -9.49
C LEU A 23 4.76 -10.92 -9.69
N TYR A 24 5.47 -11.95 -9.24
CA TYR A 24 4.93 -13.30 -9.06
C TYR A 24 4.56 -13.50 -7.59
N MET A 25 3.35 -13.97 -7.30
CA MET A 25 2.97 -14.37 -5.93
C MET A 25 2.49 -15.82 -5.91
N LYS A 26 3.16 -16.61 -5.08
CA LYS A 26 2.80 -18.01 -4.84
C LYS A 26 1.50 -18.07 -4.01
N GLY A 27 0.61 -18.99 -4.35
CA GLY A 27 -0.63 -19.24 -3.60
C GLY A 27 -1.81 -18.33 -3.95
N LYS A 28 -1.65 -17.35 -4.85
CA LYS A 28 -2.77 -16.52 -5.34
C LYS A 28 -3.34 -17.09 -6.66
N PRO A 29 -4.66 -16.98 -6.91
CA PRO A 29 -5.29 -17.48 -8.15
C PRO A 29 -4.71 -16.84 -9.41
N VAL A 30 -4.43 -15.53 -9.34
CA VAL A 30 -3.63 -14.82 -10.32
C VAL A 30 -2.20 -14.83 -9.80
N LYS A 31 -1.29 -15.47 -10.54
CA LYS A 31 0.11 -15.59 -10.10
C LYS A 31 0.98 -14.42 -10.54
N PHE A 32 0.67 -13.81 -11.70
CA PHE A 32 1.47 -12.73 -12.29
C PHE A 32 0.64 -11.46 -12.45
N GLY A 33 1.15 -10.35 -11.91
CA GLY A 33 0.46 -9.08 -12.02
C GLY A 33 1.12 -7.97 -11.21
N TYR A 34 0.39 -6.86 -11.08
CA TYR A 34 0.75 -5.79 -10.16
C TYR A 34 0.19 -6.11 -8.77
N ASN A 35 1.04 -6.07 -7.75
CA ASN A 35 0.59 -6.13 -6.36
C ASN A 35 0.17 -4.72 -5.91
N LEU A 36 -1.07 -4.61 -5.44
CA LEU A 36 -1.68 -3.40 -4.90
C LEU A 36 -1.92 -3.61 -3.41
N ARG A 37 -1.56 -2.62 -2.60
CA ARG A 37 -2.02 -2.51 -1.21
C ARG A 37 -3.23 -1.60 -1.16
N ILE A 38 -4.29 -2.08 -0.52
CA ILE A 38 -5.60 -1.43 -0.50
C ILE A 38 -5.99 -1.19 0.96
N LEU A 39 -6.28 0.08 1.27
CA LEU A 39 -6.97 0.48 2.47
C LEU A 39 -8.46 0.54 2.14
N SER A 40 -9.27 -0.22 2.86
CA SER A 40 -10.72 -0.26 2.66
C SER A 40 -11.48 -0.11 3.96
N SER A 41 -12.67 0.50 3.89
CA SER A 41 -13.64 0.41 4.98
C SER A 41 -14.29 -0.97 5.01
N PHE A 42 -15.01 -1.26 6.09
CA PHE A 42 -15.80 -2.49 6.21
C PHE A 42 -16.82 -2.66 5.07
N ASP A 43 -17.39 -1.57 4.56
CA ASP A 43 -18.30 -1.54 3.42
C ASP A 43 -17.61 -1.81 2.06
N VAL A 44 -16.36 -2.29 2.07
CA VAL A 44 -15.56 -2.75 0.91
C VAL A 44 -15.21 -1.63 -0.07
N TYR A 45 -15.49 -0.37 0.26
CA TYR A 45 -15.05 0.75 -0.55
C TYR A 45 -13.55 1.00 -0.33
N PRO A 46 -12.73 0.93 -1.40
CA PRO A 46 -11.32 1.26 -1.30
C PRO A 46 -11.17 2.76 -1.07
N SER A 47 -10.69 3.15 0.11
CA SER A 47 -10.38 4.54 0.41
C SER A 47 -9.04 4.96 -0.23
N ARG A 48 -8.10 4.01 -0.34
CA ARG A 48 -6.80 4.27 -0.97
C ARG A 48 -6.19 3.00 -1.55
N ILE A 49 -5.49 3.15 -2.67
CA ILE A 49 -4.80 2.07 -3.36
C ILE A 49 -3.37 2.53 -3.67
N ILE A 50 -2.37 1.73 -3.31
CA ILE A 50 -0.96 2.03 -3.57
C ILE A 50 -0.29 0.81 -4.22
N PRO A 51 0.34 0.95 -5.40
CA PRO A 51 1.09 -0.15 -6.01
C PRO A 51 2.37 -0.44 -5.21
N TYR A 52 2.78 -1.71 -5.18
CA TYR A 52 3.95 -2.15 -4.40
C TYR A 52 5.24 -1.39 -4.72
N GLU A 53 5.45 -0.98 -5.98
CA GLU A 53 6.61 -0.16 -6.33
C GLU A 53 6.61 1.21 -5.69
N ALA A 54 5.44 1.84 -5.55
CA ALA A 54 5.30 3.08 -4.82
C ALA A 54 5.64 2.88 -3.33
N VAL A 55 5.37 1.70 -2.76
CA VAL A 55 5.82 1.37 -1.39
C VAL A 55 7.34 1.30 -1.30
N LYS A 56 8.03 0.74 -2.30
CA LYS A 56 9.51 0.74 -2.32
C LYS A 56 10.07 2.16 -2.38
N GLN A 57 9.43 3.04 -3.13
CA GLN A 57 9.82 4.45 -3.21
C GLN A 57 9.55 5.20 -1.91
N LEU A 58 8.37 5.05 -1.31
CA LEU A 58 8.03 5.59 0.02
C LEU A 58 9.05 5.13 1.06
N ARG A 59 9.37 3.84 1.06
CA ARG A 59 10.43 3.29 1.91
C ARG A 59 11.74 4.07 1.68
N LYS A 60 12.23 4.17 0.44
CA LYS A 60 13.49 4.89 0.11
C LYS A 60 13.47 6.34 0.59
N GLN A 61 12.38 7.08 0.39
CA GLN A 61 12.25 8.46 0.87
C GLN A 61 12.36 8.51 2.39
N MET A 62 11.63 7.66 3.11
CA MET A 62 11.69 7.58 4.57
C MET A 62 13.07 7.13 5.10
N TRP A 63 13.85 6.36 4.33
CA TRP A 63 15.24 6.03 4.66
C TRP A 63 16.19 7.22 4.51
N HIS A 64 15.90 8.17 3.60
CA HIS A 64 16.69 9.39 3.48
C HIS A 64 16.44 10.35 4.66
N ASP A 65 15.24 10.31 5.24
CA ASP A 65 14.85 11.18 6.37
C ASP A 65 15.30 10.64 7.74
N TYR A 66 15.65 9.36 7.85
CA TYR A 66 16.04 8.71 9.11
C TYR A 66 17.53 8.30 9.11
N GLU A 67 18.37 9.15 9.70
CA GLU A 67 19.80 8.87 9.95
C GLU A 67 20.04 7.77 11.02
N LYS A 68 18.99 7.16 11.59
CA LYS A 68 19.08 6.13 12.64
C LYS A 68 18.73 4.73 12.12
N LYS A 69 19.70 3.83 12.31
CA LYS A 69 19.83 2.43 11.89
C LYS A 69 18.76 1.44 12.41
N GLU A 70 17.47 1.74 12.32
CA GLU A 70 16.44 0.71 12.55
C GLU A 70 15.93 0.12 11.23
N LYS A 71 16.04 -1.20 11.09
CA LYS A 71 15.54 -1.95 9.93
C LYS A 71 14.02 -2.04 9.99
N LYS A 72 13.32 -0.99 9.56
CA LYS A 72 11.86 -1.02 9.37
C LYS A 72 11.46 -2.05 8.31
N SER A 73 10.38 -2.77 8.60
CA SER A 73 9.78 -3.74 7.67
C SER A 73 9.19 -3.04 6.44
N LEU A 74 8.89 -3.80 5.37
CA LEU A 74 8.21 -3.25 4.18
C LEU A 74 6.75 -2.83 4.44
N ALA A 75 6.15 -3.31 5.52
CA ALA A 75 4.76 -3.01 5.88
C ALA A 75 4.65 -1.69 6.65
N GLN A 76 5.64 -1.37 7.47
CA GLN A 76 5.60 -0.21 8.36
C GLN A 76 5.44 1.14 7.62
N PRO A 77 6.21 1.44 6.55
CA PRO A 77 6.00 2.66 5.75
C PRO A 77 4.59 2.79 5.18
N VAL A 78 3.94 1.66 4.87
CA VAL A 78 2.57 1.67 4.34
C VAL A 78 1.60 2.08 5.43
N VAL A 79 1.71 1.47 6.60
CA VAL A 79 0.85 1.76 7.75
C VAL A 79 1.05 3.20 8.21
N GLU A 80 2.29 3.67 8.33
CA GLU A 80 2.60 5.06 8.71
C GLU A 80 2.02 6.06 7.68
N ASN A 81 2.15 5.77 6.38
CA ASN A 81 1.55 6.59 5.31
C ASN A 81 0.01 6.55 5.31
N TRP A 82 -0.60 5.47 5.80
CA TRP A 82 -2.06 5.38 5.91
C TRP A 82 -2.56 6.12 7.14
N LEU A 83 -1.87 5.99 8.28
CA LEU A 83 -2.18 6.70 9.52
C LEU A 83 -2.12 8.21 9.31
N SER A 84 -1.06 8.74 8.67
CA SER A 84 -0.95 10.18 8.41
C SER A 84 -2.13 10.72 7.59
N PHE A 85 -2.71 9.89 6.74
CA PHE A 85 -3.90 10.23 5.97
C PHE A 85 -5.18 10.15 6.81
N VAL A 86 -5.36 9.06 7.59
CA VAL A 86 -6.54 8.85 8.44
C VAL A 86 -6.62 9.90 9.55
N GLU A 87 -5.50 10.25 10.16
CA GLU A 87 -5.41 11.22 11.27
C GLU A 87 -5.64 12.67 10.83
N THR A 88 -5.62 12.96 9.52
CA THR A 88 -5.78 14.32 9.00
C THR A 88 -7.12 14.46 8.26
N PRO A 89 -8.20 14.95 8.89
CA PRO A 89 -9.52 15.09 8.28
C PRO A 89 -9.53 15.95 7.00
N ALA A 90 -8.61 16.91 6.89
CA ALA A 90 -8.46 17.75 5.70
C ALA A 90 -8.07 16.96 4.44
N ASN A 91 -7.47 15.78 4.61
CA ASN A 91 -7.09 14.89 3.53
C ASN A 91 -8.25 13.99 3.06
N HIS A 92 -9.39 13.98 3.76
CA HIS A 92 -10.55 13.13 3.45
C HIS A 92 -11.55 13.78 2.48
N LYS A 93 -11.14 14.85 1.77
CA LYS A 93 -12.01 15.56 0.84
C LYS A 93 -12.45 14.67 -0.33
N ILE A 94 -13.76 14.70 -0.60
CA ILE A 94 -14.45 14.08 -1.73
C ILE A 94 -14.30 14.98 -2.96
#